data_AF-A0AAJ7W4Y3-F1
#
_entry.id   AF-A0AAJ7W4Y3-F1
#
_cell.length_a   1.000
_cell.length_b   1.000
_cell.length_c   1.000
_cell.angle_alpha   90.00
_cell.angle_beta   90.00
_cell.angle_gamma   90.00
#
_symmetry.space_group_name_H-M   'P 1'
#
loop_
_entity.id
_entity.type
_entity.pdbx_description
1 polymer ?
#
loop_
_entity_poly.entity_id
_entity_poly.type
_entity_poly.pdbx_seq_one_letter_code
_entity_poly.pdbx_strand_id
1 'polypeptide(L)'
;MGPSGAGKSTLLDILSGYRITGVQGDVYVNGRIRDLNSFRRSSAYITQDDRLQPLLTVLENMKVAADLKLKSSTPEREKRYTIEKILSTLNLYEHMKTRTERLSGGQKKRLSIALELVNNPTVMFLDEPTTGLDSSSCTQVVKLLRVLARQGRTIVCTIHQPSASLFQLFDQVYVLSKGECLYQGATKHLIPYLESVKLPCPMYHNPADYVIELACGEYGEDKIGVLVTGTQNGRNLQWFDKDHVLLDPKTVKAKHPLKDSPKYDKNSSLQVTSQMHQIKILLGRGFIKTKRDSTLTYLRIMANIFTGLMLGCVFLYAGGDGSRVVANYNLLFAILIHHMMSTMMLTILTFPAEMNILQKEHFNRWYSLKAYYVSITMIDIPVCIFCCLLFSVIIYVMSNQPLEIIRFSMFFTISLLICFVAQSFGLMIGAVFNVVNGTFLGPTISVPIMMFAGFGVTLKDLPSYLKWGTYISYLRYGLEGYVGAIYGYNRTTLPCNQIYCHYKVPSMLLREIAMSGDQFWNDVIALSVILLITRCCAYLLLRWKLMATR
;
A
#
# COMPACT_ATOMS: atom_id res chain seq x y z
N MET A 1 17.36 -16.87 -16.02
CA MET A 1 18.60 -16.83 -15.23
C MET A 1 19.52 -15.77 -15.79
N GLY A 2 20.56 -15.38 -15.06
CA GLY A 2 21.52 -14.32 -15.47
C GLY A 2 22.02 -13.49 -14.28
N PRO A 3 23.08 -12.70 -14.44
CA PRO A 3 23.65 -11.87 -13.38
C PRO A 3 22.70 -10.77 -12.91
N SER A 4 23.02 -10.20 -11.75
CA SER A 4 22.36 -8.97 -11.27
C SER A 4 22.51 -7.86 -12.30
N GLY A 5 21.43 -7.12 -12.56
CA GLY A 5 21.40 -6.09 -13.61
C GLY A 5 21.23 -6.60 -15.05
N ALA A 6 21.15 -7.91 -15.30
CA ALA A 6 20.97 -8.45 -16.65
C ALA A 6 19.61 -8.16 -17.32
N GLY A 7 18.64 -7.57 -16.59
CA GLY A 7 17.29 -7.29 -17.09
C GLY A 7 16.26 -8.40 -16.83
N LYS A 8 16.55 -9.38 -15.95
CA LYS A 8 15.65 -10.51 -15.64
C LYS A 8 14.26 -10.08 -15.16
N SER A 9 14.20 -9.32 -14.06
CA SER A 9 12.94 -8.83 -13.48
C SER A 9 12.26 -7.85 -14.43
N THR A 10 13.04 -7.02 -15.15
CA THR A 10 12.49 -6.11 -16.18
C THR A 10 11.80 -6.87 -17.32
N LEU A 11 12.39 -7.96 -17.82
CA LEU A 11 11.74 -8.80 -18.82
C LEU A 11 10.48 -9.46 -18.26
N LEU A 12 10.53 -9.96 -17.02
CA LEU A 12 9.37 -10.55 -16.35
C LEU A 12 8.22 -9.54 -16.17
N ASP A 13 8.54 -8.29 -15.83
CA ASP A 13 7.58 -7.19 -15.69
C ASP A 13 6.94 -6.83 -17.04
N ILE A 14 7.71 -6.85 -18.12
CA ILE A 14 7.21 -6.61 -19.48
C ILE A 14 6.27 -7.74 -19.89
N LEU A 15 6.65 -9.01 -19.66
CA LEU A 15 5.86 -10.20 -20.02
C LEU A 15 4.57 -10.33 -19.21
N SER A 16 4.59 -9.98 -17.93
CA SER A 16 3.39 -9.93 -17.08
C SER A 16 2.50 -8.73 -17.39
N GLY A 17 3.04 -7.71 -18.06
CA GLY A 17 2.35 -6.45 -18.31
C GLY A 17 2.30 -5.55 -17.08
N TYR A 18 3.23 -5.76 -16.13
CA TYR A 18 3.50 -4.85 -15.03
C TYR A 18 4.10 -3.54 -15.54
N ARG A 19 5.13 -3.64 -16.39
CA ARG A 19 5.75 -2.51 -17.09
C ARG A 19 5.23 -2.39 -18.52
N ILE A 20 4.79 -1.19 -18.90
CA ILE A 20 4.28 -0.90 -20.26
C ILE A 20 5.02 0.23 -20.97
N THR A 21 5.78 1.03 -20.22
CA THR A 21 6.51 2.19 -20.75
C THR A 21 7.92 1.80 -21.19
N GLY A 22 8.37 2.33 -22.33
CA GLY A 22 9.70 2.07 -22.89
C GLY A 22 9.89 0.65 -23.43
N VAL A 23 8.81 0.01 -23.92
CA VAL A 23 8.83 -1.35 -24.45
C VAL A 23 8.62 -1.33 -25.97
N GLN A 24 9.39 -2.14 -26.70
CA GLN A 24 9.22 -2.39 -28.14
C GLN A 24 9.03 -3.89 -28.40
N GLY A 25 8.33 -4.23 -29.48
CA GLY A 25 8.04 -5.61 -29.88
C GLY A 25 6.66 -6.11 -29.43
N ASP A 26 6.32 -7.32 -29.88
CA ASP A 26 5.01 -7.94 -29.68
C ASP A 26 5.10 -9.16 -28.75
N VAL A 27 4.16 -9.25 -27.81
CA VAL A 27 3.98 -10.45 -26.98
C VAL A 27 2.76 -11.22 -27.49
N TYR A 28 2.96 -12.48 -27.85
CA TYR A 28 1.91 -13.36 -28.31
C TYR A 28 1.45 -14.31 -27.20
N VAL A 29 0.14 -14.44 -27.02
CA VAL A 29 -0.51 -15.38 -26.10
C VAL A 29 -1.46 -16.23 -26.92
N ASN A 30 -1.27 -17.55 -26.92
CA ASN A 30 -2.03 -18.49 -27.75
C ASN A 30 -2.10 -18.06 -29.23
N GLY A 31 -0.96 -17.59 -29.77
CA GLY A 31 -0.82 -17.15 -31.15
C GLY A 31 -1.38 -15.75 -31.45
N ARG A 32 -1.96 -15.03 -30.50
CA ARG A 32 -2.56 -13.70 -30.70
C ARG A 32 -1.78 -12.62 -29.96
N ILE A 33 -1.76 -11.41 -30.49
CA ILE A 33 -1.16 -10.26 -29.79
C ILE A 33 -1.86 -10.08 -28.45
N ARG A 34 -1.07 -9.90 -27.39
CA ARG A 34 -1.53 -9.77 -26.01
C ARG A 34 -2.40 -8.53 -25.84
N ASP A 35 -3.69 -8.73 -25.55
CA ASP A 35 -4.52 -7.70 -24.94
C ASP A 35 -4.28 -7.68 -23.42
N LEU A 36 -3.76 -6.58 -22.90
CA LEU A 36 -3.42 -6.43 -21.48
C LEU A 36 -4.64 -6.58 -20.55
N ASN A 37 -5.83 -6.17 -21.00
CA ASN A 37 -7.02 -6.23 -20.16
C ASN A 37 -7.51 -7.68 -20.00
N SER A 38 -7.62 -8.42 -21.10
CA SER A 38 -7.94 -9.85 -21.06
C SER A 38 -6.82 -10.66 -20.39
N PHE A 39 -5.56 -10.39 -20.72
CA PHE A 39 -4.41 -11.15 -20.23
C PHE A 39 -4.28 -11.09 -18.71
N ARG A 40 -4.44 -9.90 -18.11
CA ARG A 40 -4.38 -9.72 -16.65
C ARG A 40 -5.46 -10.49 -15.89
N ARG A 41 -6.53 -10.96 -16.54
CA ARG A 41 -7.55 -11.81 -15.91
C ARG A 41 -7.14 -13.28 -15.89
N SER A 42 -6.32 -13.70 -16.86
CA SER A 42 -5.79 -15.06 -17.00
C SER A 42 -4.38 -15.24 -16.44
N SER A 43 -3.70 -14.15 -16.08
CA SER A 43 -2.34 -14.15 -15.55
C SER A 43 -2.28 -13.73 -14.08
N ALA A 44 -1.33 -14.28 -13.33
CA ALA A 44 -0.97 -13.80 -12.00
C ALA A 44 0.51 -13.41 -11.93
N TYR A 45 0.83 -12.38 -11.16
CA TYR A 45 2.20 -11.94 -10.90
C TYR A 45 2.49 -11.94 -9.40
N ILE A 46 3.59 -12.60 -9.03
CA ILE A 46 4.05 -12.74 -7.66
C ILE A 46 5.43 -12.07 -7.57
N THR A 47 5.50 -10.99 -6.80
CA THR A 47 6.74 -10.23 -6.54
C THR A 47 7.73 -11.04 -5.70
N GLN A 48 8.99 -10.60 -5.70
CA GLN A 48 10.05 -11.10 -4.83
C GLN A 48 9.63 -11.06 -3.36
N ASP A 49 9.28 -9.87 -2.86
CA ASP A 49 8.80 -9.68 -1.49
C ASP A 49 7.37 -10.21 -1.30
N ASP A 50 7.17 -10.98 -0.23
CA ASP A 50 5.86 -11.48 0.17
C ASP A 50 5.04 -10.40 0.87
N ARG A 51 4.37 -9.58 0.06
CA ARG A 51 3.44 -8.54 0.53
C ARG A 51 2.11 -9.17 0.94
N LEU A 52 2.02 -9.61 2.19
CA LEU A 52 0.87 -10.29 2.78
C LEU A 52 0.34 -9.50 3.98
N GLN A 53 -0.93 -9.71 4.34
CA GLN A 53 -1.53 -9.10 5.53
C GLN A 53 -1.09 -9.86 6.80
N PRO A 54 -0.25 -9.28 7.67
CA PRO A 54 0.44 -10.03 8.74
C PRO A 54 -0.50 -10.48 9.87
N LEU A 55 -1.51 -9.66 10.19
CA LEU A 55 -2.44 -9.85 11.31
C LEU A 55 -3.60 -10.82 11.01
N LEU A 56 -3.75 -11.23 9.75
CA LEU A 56 -4.73 -12.20 9.31
C LEU A 56 -4.15 -13.62 9.41
N THR A 57 -5.02 -14.58 9.62
CA THR A 57 -4.68 -16.01 9.51
C THR A 57 -4.58 -16.43 8.03
N VAL A 58 -3.95 -17.57 7.77
CA VAL A 58 -3.91 -18.20 6.44
C VAL A 58 -5.33 -18.33 5.86
N LEU A 59 -6.27 -18.86 6.65
CA LEU A 59 -7.66 -19.03 6.22
C LEU A 59 -8.35 -17.69 5.91
N GLU A 60 -8.14 -16.67 6.74
CA GLU A 60 -8.75 -15.35 6.53
C GLU A 60 -8.22 -14.67 5.28
N ASN A 61 -6.90 -14.75 5.04
CA ASN A 61 -6.29 -14.26 3.80
C ASN A 61 -6.90 -14.96 2.58
N MET A 62 -7.02 -16.29 2.63
CA MET A 62 -7.62 -17.09 1.54
C MET A 62 -9.11 -16.76 1.33
N LYS A 63 -9.88 -16.56 2.40
CA LYS A 63 -11.29 -16.15 2.32
C LYS A 63 -11.44 -14.78 1.66
N VAL A 64 -10.65 -13.79 2.10
CA VAL A 64 -10.64 -12.46 1.49
C VAL A 64 -10.28 -12.55 0.00
N ALA A 65 -9.27 -13.34 -0.37
CA ALA A 65 -8.89 -13.55 -1.76
C ALA A 65 -10.04 -14.20 -2.57
N ALA A 66 -10.69 -15.23 -2.02
CA ALA A 66 -11.82 -15.91 -2.64
C ALA A 66 -13.04 -15.00 -2.83
N ASP A 67 -13.41 -14.23 -1.81
CA ASP A 67 -14.55 -13.33 -1.87
C ASP A 67 -14.36 -12.16 -2.84
N LEU A 68 -13.12 -11.79 -3.13
CA LEU A 68 -12.78 -10.69 -4.02
C LEU A 68 -12.54 -11.15 -5.47
N LYS A 69 -11.97 -12.35 -5.66
CA LYS A 69 -11.59 -12.88 -6.98
C LYS A 69 -12.63 -13.80 -7.62
N LEU A 70 -13.44 -14.49 -6.82
CA LEU A 70 -14.53 -15.33 -7.33
C LEU A 70 -15.80 -14.51 -7.50
N LYS A 71 -16.73 -14.99 -8.33
CA LYS A 71 -18.02 -14.33 -8.52
C LYS A 71 -18.79 -14.30 -7.19
N SER A 72 -19.53 -13.21 -6.94
CA SER A 72 -20.37 -13.10 -5.75
C SER A 72 -21.49 -14.14 -5.71
N SER A 73 -21.88 -14.69 -6.86
CA SER A 73 -22.85 -15.78 -6.99
C SER A 73 -22.30 -17.16 -6.62
N THR A 74 -20.99 -17.32 -6.48
CA THR A 74 -20.37 -18.62 -6.12
C THR A 74 -20.76 -18.99 -4.69
N PRO A 75 -21.37 -20.16 -4.45
CA PRO A 75 -21.76 -20.60 -3.12
C PRO A 75 -20.58 -20.67 -2.15
N GLU A 76 -20.82 -20.32 -0.88
CA GLU A 76 -19.78 -20.31 0.15
C GLU A 76 -19.13 -21.70 0.35
N ARG A 77 -19.91 -22.78 0.18
CA ARG A 77 -19.42 -24.15 0.23
C ARG A 77 -18.38 -24.44 -0.86
N GLU A 78 -18.59 -23.92 -2.07
CA GLU A 78 -17.66 -24.10 -3.21
C GLU A 78 -16.38 -23.29 -3.01
N LYS A 79 -16.51 -22.04 -2.52
CA LYS A 79 -15.34 -21.23 -2.13
C LYS A 79 -14.50 -21.93 -1.08
N ARG A 80 -15.14 -22.44 -0.03
CA ARG A 80 -14.47 -23.16 1.05
C ARG A 80 -13.76 -24.42 0.56
N TYR A 81 -14.44 -25.22 -0.25
CA TYR A 81 -13.83 -26.41 -0.87
C TYR A 81 -12.59 -26.04 -1.71
N THR A 82 -12.69 -24.97 -2.50
CA THR A 82 -11.56 -24.47 -3.30
C THR A 82 -10.39 -24.04 -2.43
N ILE A 83 -10.65 -23.30 -1.34
CA ILE A 83 -9.62 -22.87 -0.38
C ILE A 83 -8.94 -24.09 0.26
N GLU A 84 -9.72 -25.05 0.77
CA GLU A 84 -9.19 -26.25 1.43
C GLU A 84 -8.35 -27.07 0.44
N LYS A 85 -8.81 -27.26 -0.80
CA LYS A 85 -8.04 -27.93 -1.85
C LYS A 85 -6.71 -27.26 -2.15
N ILE A 86 -6.69 -25.92 -2.26
CA ILE A 86 -5.46 -25.15 -2.50
C ILE A 86 -4.50 -25.30 -1.32
N LEU A 87 -5.00 -25.13 -0.08
CA LEU A 87 -4.17 -25.24 1.11
C LEU A 87 -3.58 -26.65 1.29
N SER A 88 -4.34 -27.71 0.98
CA SER A 88 -3.83 -29.08 1.00
C SER A 88 -2.77 -29.32 -0.07
N THR A 89 -2.97 -28.82 -1.29
CA THR A 89 -1.99 -28.93 -2.39
C THR A 89 -0.67 -28.23 -2.04
N LEU A 90 -0.74 -27.16 -1.25
CA LEU A 90 0.40 -26.33 -0.86
C LEU A 90 1.02 -26.73 0.48
N ASN A 91 0.56 -27.82 1.12
CA ASN A 91 0.97 -28.22 2.47
C ASN A 91 0.88 -27.06 3.49
N LEU A 92 -0.24 -26.32 3.44
CA LEU A 92 -0.57 -25.22 4.36
C LEU A 92 -1.85 -25.47 5.17
N TYR A 93 -2.50 -26.62 4.97
CA TYR A 93 -3.78 -26.96 5.62
C TYR A 93 -3.67 -26.94 7.15
N GLU A 94 -2.62 -27.54 7.71
CA GLU A 94 -2.39 -27.58 9.17
C GLU A 94 -2.15 -26.18 9.77
N HIS A 95 -1.65 -25.25 8.96
CA HIS A 95 -1.38 -23.87 9.38
C HIS A 95 -2.53 -22.91 9.06
N MET A 96 -3.73 -23.41 8.70
CA MET A 96 -4.85 -22.56 8.29
C MET A 96 -5.27 -21.52 9.35
N LYS A 97 -5.09 -21.82 10.64
CA LYS A 97 -5.41 -20.93 11.78
C LYS A 97 -4.22 -20.08 12.24
N THR A 98 -3.02 -20.30 11.68
CA THR A 98 -1.82 -19.56 12.04
C THR A 98 -1.86 -18.17 11.40
N ARG A 99 -1.46 -17.14 12.17
CA ARG A 99 -1.29 -15.77 11.66
C ARG A 99 -0.14 -15.70 10.68
N THR A 100 -0.30 -14.93 9.62
CA THR A 100 0.72 -14.80 8.58
C THR A 100 2.05 -14.27 9.11
N GLU A 101 2.05 -13.40 10.12
CA GLU A 101 3.28 -12.92 10.77
C GLU A 101 4.14 -14.05 11.35
N ARG A 102 3.52 -15.14 11.83
CA ARG A 102 4.17 -16.29 12.50
C ARG A 102 4.58 -17.42 11.55
N LEU A 103 4.30 -17.28 10.26
CA LEU A 103 4.71 -18.27 9.25
C LEU A 103 6.22 -18.17 8.96
N SER A 104 6.84 -19.31 8.65
CA SER A 104 8.21 -19.34 8.13
C SER A 104 8.29 -18.68 6.74
N GLY A 105 9.49 -18.29 6.29
CA GLY A 105 9.67 -17.70 4.95
C GLY A 105 9.09 -18.55 3.83
N GLY A 106 9.37 -19.86 3.84
CA GLY A 106 8.84 -20.79 2.84
C GLY A 106 7.32 -20.92 2.89
N GLN A 107 6.73 -20.90 4.10
CA GLN A 107 5.27 -20.91 4.28
C GLN A 107 4.63 -19.60 3.78
N LYS A 108 5.25 -18.44 4.04
CA LYS A 108 4.80 -17.13 3.51
C LYS A 108 4.81 -17.15 1.99
N LYS A 109 5.86 -17.67 1.37
CA LYS A 109 5.94 -17.76 -0.10
C LYS A 109 4.89 -18.68 -0.69
N ARG A 110 4.66 -19.85 -0.08
CA ARG A 110 3.56 -20.76 -0.48
C ARG A 110 2.19 -20.10 -0.32
N LEU A 111 1.96 -19.32 0.74
CA LEU A 111 0.72 -18.56 0.92
C LEU A 111 0.56 -17.48 -0.15
N SER A 112 1.64 -16.78 -0.50
CA SER A 112 1.67 -15.79 -1.59
C SER A 112 1.23 -16.41 -2.93
N ILE A 113 1.68 -17.63 -3.22
CA ILE A 113 1.24 -18.42 -4.37
C ILE A 113 -0.23 -18.86 -4.21
N ALA A 114 -0.63 -19.32 -3.01
CA ALA A 114 -1.99 -19.77 -2.72
C ALA A 114 -3.06 -18.73 -3.05
N LEU A 115 -2.83 -17.48 -2.63
CA LEU A 115 -3.77 -16.37 -2.82
C LEU A 115 -3.97 -16.04 -4.30
N GLU A 116 -2.95 -16.28 -5.12
CA GLU A 116 -3.01 -16.09 -6.57
C GLU A 116 -3.56 -17.31 -7.33
N LEU A 117 -3.62 -18.50 -6.71
CA LEU A 117 -4.23 -19.69 -7.33
C LEU A 117 -5.76 -19.72 -7.25
N VAL A 118 -6.36 -18.87 -6.41
CA VAL A 118 -7.81 -18.84 -6.17
C VAL A 118 -8.63 -18.62 -7.44
N ASN A 119 -8.17 -17.77 -8.36
CA ASN A 119 -8.82 -17.53 -9.66
C ASN A 119 -8.40 -18.53 -10.76
N ASN A 120 -7.61 -19.54 -10.41
CA ASN A 120 -7.03 -20.54 -11.32
C ASN A 120 -6.40 -19.92 -12.59
N PRO A 121 -5.34 -19.11 -12.44
CA PRO A 121 -4.72 -18.44 -13.58
C PRO A 121 -4.03 -19.46 -14.50
N THR A 122 -4.08 -19.22 -15.81
CA THR A 122 -3.43 -20.09 -16.81
C THR A 122 -1.94 -19.78 -16.93
N VAL A 123 -1.53 -18.54 -16.65
CA VAL A 123 -0.13 -18.09 -16.69
C VAL A 123 0.25 -17.48 -15.34
N MET A 124 1.39 -17.88 -14.79
CA MET A 124 1.91 -17.34 -13.55
C MET A 124 3.35 -16.85 -13.73
N PHE A 125 3.60 -15.64 -13.25
CA PHE A 125 4.91 -15.01 -13.22
C PHE A 125 5.38 -14.90 -11.77
N LEU A 126 6.60 -15.37 -11.49
CA LEU A 126 7.18 -15.31 -10.16
C LEU A 126 8.56 -14.67 -10.22
N ASP A 127 8.72 -13.52 -9.58
CA ASP A 127 10.03 -12.90 -9.43
C ASP A 127 10.75 -13.50 -8.21
N GLU A 128 11.89 -14.12 -8.46
CA GLU A 128 12.80 -14.70 -7.47
C GLU A 128 12.11 -15.49 -6.35
N PRO A 129 11.36 -16.57 -6.68
CA PRO A 129 10.55 -17.25 -5.70
C PRO A 129 11.35 -18.04 -4.64
N THR A 130 12.66 -18.19 -4.83
CA THR A 130 13.57 -18.93 -3.96
C THR A 130 14.44 -18.03 -3.08
N THR A 131 14.41 -16.71 -3.28
CA THR A 131 15.29 -15.78 -2.55
C THR A 131 14.87 -15.70 -1.08
N GLY A 132 15.85 -15.75 -0.16
CA GLY A 132 15.61 -15.69 1.29
C GLY A 132 15.06 -16.98 1.92
N LEU A 133 15.06 -18.08 1.18
CA LEU A 133 14.63 -19.40 1.66
C LEU A 133 15.84 -20.33 1.89
N ASP A 134 15.70 -21.27 2.83
CA ASP A 134 16.63 -22.38 2.98
C ASP A 134 16.50 -23.38 1.82
N SER A 135 17.54 -24.19 1.59
CA SER A 135 17.62 -25.14 0.46
C SER A 135 16.46 -26.13 0.40
N SER A 136 15.95 -26.56 1.57
CA SER A 136 14.82 -27.49 1.66
C SER A 136 13.52 -26.80 1.25
N SER A 137 13.27 -25.57 1.72
CA SER A 137 12.12 -24.74 1.34
C SER A 137 12.14 -24.39 -0.14
N CYS A 138 13.30 -24.01 -0.70
CA CYS A 138 13.47 -23.77 -2.14
C CYS A 138 13.01 -24.96 -2.98
N THR A 139 13.49 -26.15 -2.62
CA THR A 139 13.16 -27.39 -3.31
C THR A 139 11.66 -27.69 -3.23
N GLN A 140 11.03 -27.46 -2.07
CA GLN A 140 9.58 -27.65 -1.91
C GLN A 140 8.78 -26.68 -2.78
N VAL A 141 9.17 -25.39 -2.83
CA VAL A 141 8.50 -24.38 -3.67
C VAL A 141 8.63 -24.72 -5.16
N VAL A 142 9.82 -25.09 -5.63
CA VAL A 142 10.03 -25.43 -7.06
C VAL A 142 9.32 -26.73 -7.44
N LYS A 143 9.33 -27.76 -6.60
CA LYS A 143 8.54 -28.98 -6.82
C LYS A 143 7.06 -28.69 -6.93
N LEU A 144 6.54 -27.81 -6.07
CA LEU A 144 5.17 -27.35 -6.14
C LEU A 144 4.88 -26.63 -7.47
N LEU A 145 5.73 -25.67 -7.88
CA LEU A 145 5.55 -24.99 -9.17
C LEU A 145 5.52 -26.01 -10.32
N ARG A 146 6.39 -27.02 -10.29
CA ARG A 146 6.38 -28.11 -11.27
C ARG A 146 5.06 -28.88 -11.28
N VAL A 147 4.48 -29.18 -10.12
CA VAL A 147 3.15 -29.83 -10.03
C VAL A 147 2.06 -28.92 -10.64
N LEU A 148 2.09 -27.61 -10.33
CA LEU A 148 1.14 -26.65 -10.88
C LEU A 148 1.28 -26.50 -12.41
N ALA A 149 2.51 -26.58 -12.94
CA ALA A 149 2.78 -26.56 -14.37
C ALA A 149 2.24 -27.82 -15.07
N ARG A 150 2.47 -29.00 -14.49
CA ARG A 150 1.92 -30.28 -14.98
C ARG A 150 0.39 -30.34 -15.00
N GLN A 151 -0.29 -29.51 -14.21
CA GLN A 151 -1.74 -29.34 -14.27
C GLN A 151 -2.22 -28.48 -15.45
N GLY A 152 -1.32 -28.06 -16.35
CA GLY A 152 -1.64 -27.29 -17.55
C GLY A 152 -1.48 -25.78 -17.41
N ARG A 153 -0.67 -25.31 -16.44
CA ARG A 153 -0.35 -23.88 -16.27
C ARG A 153 1.01 -23.55 -16.85
N THR A 154 1.14 -22.38 -17.46
CA THR A 154 2.44 -21.82 -17.85
C THR A 154 3.04 -21.06 -16.66
N ILE A 155 4.22 -21.46 -16.20
CA ILE A 155 4.90 -20.81 -15.08
C ILE A 155 6.23 -20.25 -15.58
N VAL A 156 6.41 -18.95 -15.40
CA VAL A 156 7.64 -18.24 -15.72
C VAL A 156 8.20 -17.68 -14.43
N CYS A 157 9.46 -17.99 -14.13
CA CYS A 157 10.10 -17.47 -12.93
C CYS A 157 11.55 -17.05 -13.17
N THR A 158 11.98 -16.04 -12.44
CA THR A 158 13.40 -15.65 -12.35
C THR A 158 14.02 -16.42 -11.18
N ILE A 159 15.19 -17.00 -11.37
CA ILE A 159 15.90 -17.75 -10.35
C ILE A 159 17.34 -17.24 -10.28
N HIS A 160 17.80 -16.97 -9.07
CA HIS A 160 19.18 -16.60 -8.76
C HIS A 160 19.93 -17.85 -8.29
N GLN A 161 20.97 -18.27 -9.02
CA GLN A 161 21.90 -19.37 -8.68
C GLN A 161 21.23 -20.62 -8.07
N PRO A 162 20.53 -21.43 -8.88
CA PRO A 162 19.93 -22.68 -8.41
C PRO A 162 20.99 -23.77 -8.19
N SER A 163 20.80 -24.60 -7.17
CA SER A 163 21.57 -25.84 -7.04
C SER A 163 21.37 -26.75 -8.25
N ALA A 164 22.35 -27.59 -8.57
CA ALA A 164 22.27 -28.53 -9.69
C ALA A 164 21.00 -29.42 -9.65
N SER A 165 20.60 -29.88 -8.46
CA SER A 165 19.39 -30.68 -8.27
C SER A 165 18.10 -29.90 -8.54
N LEU A 166 18.07 -28.61 -8.21
CA LEU A 166 16.93 -27.74 -8.46
C LEU A 166 16.88 -27.32 -9.93
N PHE A 167 18.04 -27.09 -10.55
CA PHE A 167 18.17 -26.74 -11.96
C PHE A 167 17.55 -27.81 -12.87
N GLN A 168 17.77 -29.10 -12.58
CA GLN A 168 17.18 -30.22 -13.33
C GLN A 168 15.65 -30.31 -13.28
N LEU A 169 14.99 -29.58 -12.38
CA LEU A 169 13.52 -29.59 -12.28
C LEU A 169 12.84 -28.68 -13.32
N PHE A 170 13.58 -27.75 -13.94
CA PHE A 170 13.04 -26.85 -14.94
C PHE A 170 12.94 -27.54 -16.29
N ASP A 171 11.84 -27.27 -17.00
CA ASP A 171 11.63 -27.80 -18.35
C ASP A 171 12.40 -26.96 -19.39
N GLN A 172 12.42 -25.63 -19.22
CA GLN A 172 13.15 -24.69 -20.09
C GLN A 172 13.93 -23.65 -19.29
N VAL A 173 15.05 -23.20 -19.88
CA VAL A 173 15.96 -22.20 -19.32
C VAL A 173 16.16 -21.09 -20.33
N TYR A 174 16.07 -19.85 -19.85
CA TYR A 174 16.37 -18.64 -20.59
C TYR A 174 17.45 -17.86 -19.83
N VAL A 175 18.60 -17.64 -20.44
CA VAL A 175 19.76 -16.96 -19.83
C VAL A 175 19.96 -15.59 -20.46
N LEU A 176 20.00 -14.56 -19.62
CA LEU A 176 20.18 -13.17 -20.01
C LEU A 176 21.52 -12.64 -19.52
N SER A 177 22.19 -11.80 -20.31
CA SER A 177 23.25 -10.89 -19.87
C SER A 177 23.14 -9.58 -20.63
N LYS A 178 23.23 -8.45 -19.91
CA LYS A 178 23.16 -7.09 -20.48
C LYS A 178 21.97 -6.87 -21.46
N GLY A 179 20.85 -7.54 -21.24
CA GLY A 179 19.65 -7.47 -22.10
C GLY A 179 19.65 -8.41 -23.31
N GLU A 180 20.73 -9.15 -23.56
CA GLU A 180 20.86 -10.13 -24.64
C GLU A 180 20.64 -11.56 -24.14
N CYS A 181 20.14 -12.41 -25.02
CA CYS A 181 19.90 -13.83 -24.77
C CYS A 181 21.16 -14.64 -25.06
N LEU A 182 21.70 -15.31 -24.05
CA LEU A 182 22.89 -16.17 -24.15
C LEU A 182 22.52 -17.64 -24.40
N TYR A 183 21.34 -18.05 -23.90
CA TYR A 183 20.81 -19.39 -24.08
C TYR A 183 19.29 -19.41 -23.95
N GLN A 184 18.63 -20.16 -24.81
CA GLN A 184 17.20 -20.43 -24.74
C GLN A 184 16.95 -21.86 -25.22
N GLY A 185 16.43 -22.71 -24.33
CA GLY A 185 16.15 -24.10 -24.68
C GLY A 185 15.82 -24.97 -23.48
N ALA A 186 15.75 -26.28 -23.70
CA ALA A 186 15.52 -27.25 -22.63
C ALA A 186 16.74 -27.32 -21.69
N THR A 187 16.51 -27.58 -20.41
CA THR A 187 17.59 -27.66 -19.40
C THR A 187 18.63 -28.72 -19.76
N LYS A 188 18.20 -29.86 -20.32
CA LYS A 188 19.07 -30.99 -20.71
C LYS A 188 20.01 -30.65 -21.87
N HIS A 189 19.64 -29.66 -22.69
CA HIS A 189 20.40 -29.26 -23.88
C HIS A 189 21.44 -28.17 -23.60
N LEU A 190 21.53 -27.65 -22.37
CA LEU A 190 22.49 -26.61 -22.03
C LEU A 190 23.95 -27.09 -22.19
N ILE A 191 24.29 -28.28 -21.67
CA ILE A 191 25.66 -28.81 -21.76
C ILE A 191 26.05 -29.09 -23.22
N PRO A 192 25.23 -29.82 -24.03
CA PRO A 192 25.51 -29.99 -25.46
C PRO A 192 25.65 -28.67 -26.23
N TYR A 193 24.85 -27.65 -25.89
CA TYR A 193 24.99 -26.33 -26.48
C TYR A 193 26.35 -25.71 -26.17
N LEU A 194 26.73 -25.69 -24.89
CA LEU A 194 28.02 -25.16 -24.44
C LEU A 194 29.21 -25.86 -25.13
N GLU A 195 29.13 -27.18 -25.33
CA GLU A 195 30.13 -27.95 -26.10
C GLU A 195 30.17 -27.51 -27.58
N SER A 196 29.01 -27.30 -28.22
CA SER A 196 28.93 -26.89 -29.62
C SER A 196 29.58 -25.52 -29.88
N VAL A 197 29.55 -24.64 -28.89
CA VAL A 197 30.15 -23.30 -28.93
C VAL A 197 31.59 -23.30 -28.39
N LYS A 198 32.18 -24.49 -28.15
CA LYS A 198 33.55 -24.68 -27.65
C LYS A 198 33.81 -24.10 -26.25
N LEU A 199 32.78 -24.09 -25.40
CA LEU A 199 32.84 -23.67 -23.99
C LEU A 199 32.37 -24.81 -23.07
N PRO A 200 33.07 -25.96 -23.02
CA PRO A 200 32.60 -27.13 -22.27
C PRO A 200 32.53 -26.84 -20.76
N CYS A 201 31.42 -27.25 -20.14
CA CYS A 201 31.25 -27.15 -18.69
C CYS A 201 32.16 -28.16 -17.97
N PRO A 202 32.95 -27.75 -16.96
CA PRO A 202 33.75 -28.69 -16.17
C PRO A 202 32.88 -29.73 -15.43
N MET A 203 33.39 -30.96 -15.28
CA MET A 203 32.63 -32.11 -14.76
C MET A 203 32.12 -31.93 -13.33
N TYR A 204 32.88 -31.24 -12.47
CA TYR A 204 32.53 -31.00 -11.06
C TYR A 204 31.91 -29.63 -10.82
N HIS A 205 31.56 -28.91 -11.90
CA HIS A 205 30.95 -27.59 -11.82
C HIS A 205 29.45 -27.70 -12.09
N ASN A 206 28.65 -26.89 -11.40
CA ASN A 206 27.21 -26.84 -11.59
C ASN A 206 26.91 -26.12 -12.92
N PRO A 207 26.24 -26.76 -13.90
CA PRO A 207 25.96 -26.13 -15.19
C PRO A 207 25.22 -24.80 -15.08
N ALA A 208 24.36 -24.67 -14.06
CA ALA A 208 23.61 -23.46 -13.77
C ALA A 208 24.50 -22.31 -13.28
N ASP A 209 25.54 -22.62 -12.49
CA ASP A 209 26.50 -21.63 -12.02
C ASP A 209 27.48 -21.28 -13.14
N TYR A 210 27.96 -22.28 -13.89
CA TYR A 210 28.90 -22.07 -15.00
C TYR A 210 28.35 -21.10 -16.06
N VAL A 211 27.08 -21.29 -16.46
CA VAL A 211 26.45 -20.39 -17.44
C VAL A 211 26.21 -18.98 -16.87
N ILE A 212 26.05 -18.84 -15.55
CA ILE A 212 25.96 -17.53 -14.89
C ILE A 212 27.34 -16.87 -14.84
N GLU A 213 28.40 -17.59 -14.49
CA GLU A 213 29.79 -17.06 -14.48
C GLU A 213 30.22 -16.59 -15.88
N LEU A 214 29.87 -17.36 -16.92
CA LEU A 214 30.02 -16.95 -18.32
C LEU A 214 29.22 -15.67 -18.62
N ALA A 215 27.98 -15.58 -18.14
CA ALA A 215 27.14 -14.41 -18.31
C ALA A 215 27.64 -13.18 -17.53
N CYS A 216 28.35 -13.37 -16.42
CA CYS A 216 29.04 -12.32 -15.65
C CYS A 216 30.30 -11.80 -16.36
N GLY A 217 30.83 -12.53 -17.35
CA GLY A 217 32.10 -12.20 -18.00
C GLY A 217 33.34 -12.62 -17.20
N GLU A 218 33.21 -13.47 -16.17
CA GLU A 218 34.34 -13.93 -15.35
C GLU A 218 35.40 -14.67 -16.17
N TYR A 219 34.96 -15.31 -17.25
CA TYR A 219 35.83 -16.03 -18.17
C TYR A 219 36.24 -15.20 -19.40
N GLY A 220 35.92 -13.90 -19.44
CA GLY A 220 36.13 -13.02 -20.59
C GLY A 220 34.82 -12.55 -21.23
N GLU A 221 34.73 -11.26 -21.54
CA GLU A 221 33.56 -10.61 -22.17
C GLU A 221 33.35 -11.07 -23.63
N ASP A 222 34.41 -11.51 -24.30
CA ASP A 222 34.39 -12.09 -25.65
C ASP A 222 33.48 -13.32 -25.73
N LYS A 223 33.43 -14.12 -24.66
CA LYS A 223 32.59 -15.33 -24.57
C LYS A 223 31.10 -15.02 -24.58
N ILE A 224 30.69 -13.85 -24.08
CA ILE A 224 29.28 -13.42 -24.11
C ILE A 224 28.84 -13.24 -25.56
N GLY A 225 29.63 -12.55 -26.39
CA GLY A 225 29.33 -12.34 -27.81
C GLY A 225 29.24 -13.66 -28.59
N VAL A 226 30.10 -14.63 -28.23
CA VAL A 226 30.10 -15.98 -28.80
C VAL A 226 28.78 -16.73 -28.49
N LEU A 227 28.30 -16.68 -27.24
CA LEU A 227 27.01 -17.29 -26.83
C LEU A 227 25.79 -16.59 -27.45
N VAL A 228 25.82 -15.26 -27.53
CA VAL A 228 24.75 -14.48 -28.17
C VAL A 228 24.67 -14.81 -29.66
N THR A 229 25.82 -14.94 -30.33
CA THR A 229 25.87 -15.33 -31.74
C THR A 229 25.40 -16.78 -31.94
N GLY A 230 25.80 -17.70 -31.06
CA GLY A 230 25.40 -19.11 -31.11
C GLY A 230 23.88 -19.33 -30.99
N THR A 231 23.21 -18.50 -30.19
CA THR A 231 21.73 -18.52 -30.09
C THR A 231 21.02 -17.55 -31.02
N GLN A 232 21.76 -16.75 -31.81
CA GLN A 232 21.21 -15.66 -32.62
C GLN A 232 20.30 -14.74 -31.78
N ASN A 233 20.74 -14.41 -30.56
CA ASN A 233 19.99 -13.65 -29.57
C ASN A 233 18.59 -14.26 -29.30
N GLY A 234 18.52 -15.58 -29.12
CA GLY A 234 17.29 -16.33 -28.83
C GLY A 234 16.44 -16.70 -30.05
N ARG A 235 16.88 -16.39 -31.28
CA ARG A 235 16.16 -16.80 -32.50
C ARG A 235 16.39 -18.26 -32.87
N ASN A 236 17.51 -18.84 -32.44
CA ASN A 236 17.82 -20.24 -32.72
C ASN A 236 16.97 -21.17 -31.84
N LEU A 237 16.11 -21.97 -32.47
CA LEU A 237 15.18 -22.90 -31.81
C LEU A 237 15.69 -24.35 -31.73
N GLN A 238 16.93 -24.62 -32.16
CA GLN A 238 17.48 -25.97 -32.22
C GLN A 238 17.54 -26.69 -30.85
N TRP A 239 17.66 -25.93 -29.76
CA TRP A 239 17.86 -26.44 -28.40
C TRP A 239 16.56 -26.63 -27.61
N PHE A 240 15.41 -26.53 -28.28
CA PHE A 240 14.12 -26.90 -27.71
C PHE A 240 13.87 -28.41 -27.87
N ASP A 241 13.19 -29.01 -26.89
CA ASP A 241 12.72 -30.39 -27.04
C ASP A 241 11.79 -30.51 -28.26
N LYS A 242 11.94 -31.60 -29.03
CA LYS A 242 11.19 -31.84 -30.29
C LYS A 242 9.67 -31.84 -30.11
N ASP A 243 9.18 -32.15 -28.91
CA ASP A 243 7.74 -32.13 -28.58
C ASP A 243 7.20 -30.71 -28.32
N HIS A 244 8.10 -29.74 -28.13
CA HIS A 244 7.84 -28.35 -27.79
C HIS A 244 8.37 -27.38 -28.84
N VAL A 245 8.37 -27.76 -30.13
CA VAL A 245 8.66 -26.82 -31.23
C VAL A 245 7.69 -25.64 -31.08
N LEU A 246 8.23 -24.44 -30.89
CA LEU A 246 7.46 -23.21 -30.87
C LEU A 246 6.74 -23.09 -32.22
N LEU A 247 5.46 -23.45 -32.22
CA LEU A 247 4.61 -23.36 -33.38
C LEU A 247 4.47 -21.89 -33.77
N ASP A 248 4.56 -21.60 -35.07
CA ASP A 248 4.29 -20.25 -35.57
C ASP A 248 2.95 -19.73 -35.04
N PRO A 249 2.84 -18.44 -34.71
CA PRO A 249 1.59 -17.86 -34.18
C PRO A 249 0.38 -18.17 -35.06
N LYS A 250 0.57 -18.25 -36.39
CA LYS A 250 -0.46 -18.65 -37.36
C LYS A 250 -0.92 -20.09 -37.16
N THR A 251 0.01 -21.01 -36.94
CA THR A 251 -0.25 -22.44 -36.70
C THR A 251 -0.93 -22.67 -35.35
N VAL A 252 -0.55 -21.90 -34.31
CA VAL A 252 -1.23 -21.93 -33.01
C VAL A 252 -2.66 -21.41 -33.12
N LYS A 253 -2.89 -20.31 -33.86
CA LYS A 253 -4.25 -19.81 -34.14
C LYS A 253 -5.10 -20.83 -34.87
N ALA A 254 -4.52 -21.59 -35.80
CA ALA A 254 -5.21 -22.62 -36.56
C ALA A 254 -5.57 -23.86 -35.71
N LYS A 255 -4.68 -24.28 -34.79
CA LYS A 255 -4.94 -25.38 -33.84
C LYS A 255 -5.94 -25.01 -32.74
N HIS A 256 -5.97 -23.75 -32.33
CA HIS A 256 -6.88 -23.23 -31.30
C HIS A 256 -7.73 -22.07 -31.83
N PRO A 257 -8.69 -22.34 -32.73
CA PRO A 257 -9.66 -21.33 -33.15
C PRO A 257 -10.46 -20.88 -31.92
N LEU A 258 -10.68 -19.57 -31.76
CA LEU A 258 -11.59 -19.09 -30.72
C LEU A 258 -12.99 -19.57 -31.09
N LYS A 259 -13.54 -20.53 -30.34
CA LYS A 259 -15.00 -20.57 -30.14
C LYS A 259 -15.37 -19.24 -29.51
N ASP A 260 -16.37 -18.55 -30.06
CA ASP A 260 -16.85 -17.23 -29.66
C ASP A 260 -16.51 -16.93 -28.19
N SER A 261 -15.37 -16.26 -27.97
CA SER A 261 -15.10 -15.71 -26.66
C SER A 261 -16.26 -14.77 -26.39
N PRO A 262 -16.96 -14.86 -25.25
CA PRO A 262 -18.00 -13.89 -24.94
C PRO A 262 -17.37 -12.52 -25.20
N LYS A 263 -17.96 -11.74 -26.12
CA LYS A 263 -17.51 -10.39 -26.42
C LYS A 263 -17.42 -9.70 -25.07
N TYR A 264 -16.22 -9.62 -24.51
CA TYR A 264 -16.04 -8.97 -23.23
C TYR A 264 -16.32 -7.52 -23.54
N ASP A 265 -17.46 -7.03 -23.06
CA ASP A 265 -17.82 -5.63 -23.16
C ASP A 265 -16.62 -4.84 -22.65
N LYS A 266 -16.03 -4.02 -23.53
CA LYS A 266 -14.97 -3.09 -23.15
C LYS A 266 -15.42 -2.16 -22.01
N ASN A 267 -16.73 -2.07 -21.78
CA ASN A 267 -17.40 -1.31 -20.73
C ASN A 267 -17.72 -2.12 -19.45
N SER A 268 -17.55 -3.45 -19.44
CA SER A 268 -17.73 -4.24 -18.22
C SER A 268 -16.58 -3.99 -17.25
N SER A 269 -16.89 -3.82 -15.95
CA SER A 269 -15.87 -3.61 -14.94
C SER A 269 -14.82 -4.73 -15.00
N LEU A 270 -13.54 -4.34 -15.09
CA LEU A 270 -12.41 -5.28 -15.18
C LEU A 270 -12.34 -6.25 -13.99
N GLN A 271 -12.97 -5.89 -12.87
CA GLN A 271 -13.11 -6.73 -11.68
C GLN A 271 -14.33 -7.66 -11.78
N VAL A 272 -14.18 -8.86 -11.23
CA VAL A 272 -15.22 -9.91 -11.23
C VAL A 272 -16.40 -9.56 -10.29
N THR A 273 -16.13 -8.79 -9.23
CA THR A 273 -17.09 -8.47 -8.17
C THR A 273 -17.56 -7.02 -8.21
N SER A 274 -18.76 -6.74 -7.67
CA SER A 274 -19.31 -5.39 -7.56
C SER A 274 -18.54 -4.54 -6.53
N GLN A 275 -18.55 -3.22 -6.70
CA GLN A 275 -17.83 -2.30 -5.80
C GLN A 275 -18.36 -2.37 -4.35
N MET A 276 -19.67 -2.50 -4.17
CA MET A 276 -20.26 -2.61 -2.83
C MET A 276 -19.83 -3.90 -2.11
N HIS A 277 -19.77 -5.01 -2.85
CA HIS A 277 -19.25 -6.27 -2.32
C HIS A 277 -17.77 -6.14 -1.92
N GLN A 278 -16.95 -5.51 -2.77
CA GLN A 278 -15.55 -5.21 -2.45
C GLN A 278 -15.43 -4.39 -1.16
N ILE A 279 -16.20 -3.32 -1.02
CA ILE A 279 -16.20 -2.46 0.17
C ILE A 279 -16.56 -3.26 1.42
N LYS A 280 -17.61 -4.10 1.36
CA LYS A 280 -18.05 -4.93 2.49
C LYS A 280 -16.95 -5.89 2.96
N ILE A 281 -16.28 -6.57 2.04
CA ILE A 281 -15.20 -7.51 2.36
C ILE A 281 -13.98 -6.79 2.93
N LEU A 282 -13.59 -5.66 2.31
CA LEU A 282 -12.46 -4.85 2.76
C LEU A 282 -12.70 -4.20 4.13
N LEU A 283 -13.93 -3.77 4.41
CA LEU A 283 -14.35 -3.30 5.74
C LEU A 283 -14.25 -4.43 6.78
N GLY A 284 -14.75 -5.63 6.46
CA GLY A 284 -14.64 -6.79 7.35
C GLY A 284 -13.19 -7.16 7.64
N ARG A 285 -12.33 -7.17 6.62
CA ARG A 285 -10.87 -7.34 6.76
C ARG A 285 -10.27 -6.26 7.67
N GLY A 286 -10.62 -5.02 7.42
CA GLY A 286 -10.15 -3.86 8.18
C GLY A 286 -10.50 -3.95 9.65
N PHE A 287 -11.74 -4.31 9.98
CA PHE A 287 -12.17 -4.47 11.36
C PHE A 287 -11.39 -5.57 12.10
N ILE A 288 -11.15 -6.71 11.45
CA ILE A 288 -10.31 -7.78 12.00
C ILE A 288 -8.89 -7.28 12.25
N LYS A 289 -8.33 -6.54 11.29
CA LYS A 289 -7.00 -5.93 11.40
C LYS A 289 -6.93 -4.99 12.60
N THR A 290 -7.81 -3.98 12.67
CA THR A 290 -7.85 -2.99 13.75
C THR A 290 -8.04 -3.66 15.12
N LYS A 291 -8.90 -4.68 15.22
CA LYS A 291 -9.11 -5.42 16.48
C LYS A 291 -7.87 -6.17 16.96
N ARG A 292 -7.03 -6.66 16.02
CA ARG A 292 -5.83 -7.45 16.34
C ARG A 292 -4.55 -6.63 16.40
N ASP A 293 -4.57 -5.42 15.84
CA ASP A 293 -3.49 -4.44 15.90
C ASP A 293 -3.48 -3.75 17.27
N SER A 294 -3.15 -4.54 18.28
CA SER A 294 -3.13 -4.09 19.67
C SER A 294 -2.06 -3.03 19.87
N THR A 295 -0.86 -3.19 19.33
CA THR A 295 0.27 -2.30 19.62
C THR A 295 0.00 -0.87 19.17
N LEU A 296 -0.39 -0.66 17.91
CA LEU A 296 -0.64 0.69 17.39
C LEU A 296 -1.87 1.34 18.01
N THR A 297 -2.94 0.56 18.24
CA THR A 297 -4.17 1.08 18.85
C THR A 297 -3.95 1.44 20.33
N TYR A 298 -3.25 0.60 21.11
CA TYR A 298 -2.92 0.91 22.51
C TYR A 298 -1.99 2.11 22.62
N LEU A 299 -0.94 2.18 21.80
CA LEU A 299 -0.03 3.34 21.78
C LEU A 299 -0.79 4.63 21.46
N ARG A 300 -1.74 4.60 20.51
CA ARG A 300 -2.57 5.76 20.17
C ARG A 300 -3.45 6.21 21.34
N ILE A 301 -4.10 5.28 22.04
CA ILE A 301 -4.94 5.59 23.19
C ILE A 301 -4.09 6.13 24.35
N MET A 302 -2.99 5.45 24.68
CA MET A 302 -2.08 5.85 25.76
C MET A 302 -1.43 7.21 25.51
N ALA A 303 -0.99 7.50 24.27
CA ALA A 303 -0.44 8.80 23.92
C ALA A 303 -1.47 9.93 24.11
N ASN A 304 -2.73 9.71 23.71
CA ASN A 304 -3.78 10.71 23.92
C ASN A 304 -4.12 10.91 25.40
N ILE A 305 -4.19 9.84 26.20
CA ILE A 305 -4.41 9.95 27.66
C ILE A 305 -3.24 10.70 28.30
N PHE A 306 -2.01 10.30 28.02
CA PHE A 306 -0.82 10.89 28.61
C PHE A 306 -0.69 12.37 28.26
N THR A 307 -0.80 12.74 26.98
CA THR A 307 -0.71 14.14 26.57
C THR A 307 -1.89 14.97 27.09
N GLY A 308 -3.10 14.38 27.15
CA GLY A 308 -4.28 15.04 27.72
C GLY A 308 -4.12 15.35 29.21
N LEU A 309 -3.64 14.39 30.01
CA LEU A 309 -3.35 14.58 31.43
C LEU A 309 -2.20 15.58 31.64
N MET A 310 -1.12 15.44 30.88
CA MET A 310 0.04 16.34 30.97
C MET A 310 -0.38 17.80 30.71
N LEU A 311 -1.07 18.05 29.60
CA LEU A 311 -1.52 19.38 29.23
C LEU A 311 -2.60 19.91 30.20
N GLY A 312 -3.48 19.03 30.69
CA GLY A 312 -4.49 19.36 31.69
C GLY A 312 -3.90 19.77 33.04
N CYS A 313 -2.82 19.12 33.48
CA CYS A 313 -2.09 19.48 34.69
C CYS A 313 -1.40 20.85 34.56
N VAL A 314 -0.79 21.14 33.41
CA VAL A 314 -0.11 22.42 33.16
C VAL A 314 -1.09 23.60 33.16
N PHE A 315 -2.27 23.42 32.56
CA PHE A 315 -3.28 24.47 32.38
C PHE A 315 -4.51 24.30 33.28
N LEU A 316 -4.31 23.77 34.49
CA LEU A 316 -5.40 23.50 35.44
C LEU A 316 -6.20 24.77 35.74
N TYR A 317 -7.53 24.66 35.62
CA TYR A 317 -8.50 25.75 35.82
C TYR A 317 -8.34 27.01 34.94
N ALA A 318 -7.51 26.97 33.89
CA ALA A 318 -7.22 28.15 33.06
C ALA A 318 -8.45 28.69 32.30
N GLY A 319 -9.41 27.84 31.97
CA GLY A 319 -10.61 28.21 31.22
C GLY A 319 -11.66 28.98 32.02
N GLY A 320 -11.61 28.91 33.35
CA GLY A 320 -12.56 29.55 34.25
C GLY A 320 -12.10 30.89 34.84
N ASP A 321 -10.81 31.21 34.75
CA ASP A 321 -10.19 32.38 35.41
C ASP A 321 -9.87 33.50 34.41
N GLY A 322 -10.42 34.69 34.65
CA GLY A 322 -10.18 35.89 33.85
C GLY A 322 -8.74 36.38 33.82
N SER A 323 -7.91 36.00 34.80
CA SER A 323 -6.48 36.34 34.84
C SER A 323 -5.63 35.42 33.94
N ARG A 324 -6.13 34.22 33.61
CA ARG A 324 -5.40 33.17 32.88
C ARG A 324 -5.90 32.96 31.44
N VAL A 325 -6.63 33.93 30.89
CA VAL A 325 -7.22 33.85 29.54
C VAL A 325 -6.17 33.63 28.45
N VAL A 326 -5.01 34.30 28.53
CA VAL A 326 -3.90 34.09 27.58
C VAL A 326 -3.33 32.68 27.70
N ALA A 327 -3.23 32.14 28.92
CA ALA A 327 -2.80 30.75 29.13
C ALA A 327 -3.82 29.77 28.54
N ASN A 328 -5.12 30.05 28.65
CA ASN A 328 -6.14 29.24 28.02
C ASN A 328 -6.09 29.30 26.49
N TYR A 329 -5.82 30.48 25.90
CA TYR A 329 -5.58 30.61 24.46
C TYR A 329 -4.39 29.73 24.01
N ASN A 330 -3.29 29.74 24.76
CA ASN A 330 -2.13 28.86 24.52
C ASN A 330 -2.50 27.37 24.61
N LEU A 331 -3.36 26.99 25.56
CA LEU A 331 -3.89 25.65 25.69
C LEU A 331 -4.66 25.22 24.42
N LEU A 332 -5.55 26.08 23.90
CA LEU A 332 -6.33 25.77 22.69
C LEU A 332 -5.45 25.52 21.47
N PHE A 333 -4.39 26.31 21.33
CA PHE A 333 -3.41 26.09 20.28
C PHE A 333 -2.60 24.80 20.47
N ALA A 334 -2.19 24.49 21.69
CA ALA A 334 -1.47 23.24 21.99
C ALA A 334 -2.33 22.00 21.71
N ILE A 335 -3.63 22.05 22.03
CA ILE A 335 -4.61 21.01 21.70
C ILE A 335 -4.68 20.80 20.17
N LEU A 336 -4.76 21.90 19.42
CA LEU A 336 -4.84 21.89 17.97
C LEU A 336 -3.59 21.26 17.32
N ILE A 337 -2.40 21.62 17.82
CA ILE A 337 -1.12 21.00 17.38
C ILE A 337 -1.11 19.51 17.69
N HIS A 338 -1.53 19.11 18.91
CA HIS A 338 -1.56 17.70 19.30
C HIS A 338 -2.48 16.89 18.38
N HIS A 339 -3.68 17.38 18.10
CA HIS A 339 -4.62 16.73 17.17
C HIS A 339 -4.03 16.57 15.77
N MET A 340 -3.36 17.62 15.25
CA MET A 340 -2.68 17.56 13.95
C MET A 340 -1.55 16.54 13.94
N MET A 341 -0.57 16.69 14.84
CA MET A 341 0.68 15.93 14.79
C MET A 341 0.47 14.46 15.11
N SER A 342 -0.37 14.14 16.10
CA SER A 342 -0.63 12.76 16.50
C SER A 342 -1.31 11.95 15.40
N THR A 343 -2.29 12.54 14.70
CA THR A 343 -3.01 11.86 13.61
C THR A 343 -2.18 11.79 12.33
N MET A 344 -1.57 12.90 11.91
CA MET A 344 -0.77 12.96 10.69
C MET A 344 0.43 11.99 10.76
N MET A 345 1.19 12.00 11.86
CA MET A 345 2.38 11.16 12.00
C MET A 345 2.04 9.67 12.00
N LEU A 346 0.97 9.27 12.70
CA LEU A 346 0.55 7.86 12.73
C LEU A 346 0.17 7.35 11.33
N THR A 347 -0.49 8.18 10.52
CA THR A 347 -0.84 7.82 9.15
C THR A 347 0.41 7.72 8.26
N ILE A 348 1.39 8.62 8.41
CA ILE A 348 2.67 8.58 7.68
C ILE A 348 3.46 7.30 7.99
N LEU A 349 3.42 6.82 9.22
CA LEU A 349 4.15 5.62 9.64
C LEU A 349 3.52 4.32 9.10
N THR A 350 2.19 4.28 9.00
CA THR A 350 1.44 3.04 8.73
C THR A 350 1.06 2.87 7.26
N PHE A 351 0.73 3.96 6.56
CA PHE A 351 0.21 3.89 5.19
C PHE A 351 1.22 3.40 4.14
N PRO A 352 2.53 3.76 4.17
CA PRO A 352 3.50 3.24 3.20
C PRO A 352 3.62 1.71 3.20
N ALA A 353 3.50 1.06 4.37
CA ALA A 353 3.52 -0.39 4.46
C ALA A 353 2.28 -1.02 3.79
N GLU A 354 1.10 -0.42 4.00
CA GLU A 354 -0.13 -0.84 3.32
C GLU A 354 -0.11 -0.59 1.81
N MET A 355 0.54 0.50 1.38
CA MET A 355 0.69 0.84 -0.04
C MET A 355 1.37 -0.28 -0.83
N ASN A 356 2.39 -0.93 -0.23
CA ASN A 356 3.06 -2.06 -0.86
C ASN A 356 2.10 -3.23 -1.11
N ILE A 357 1.23 -3.54 -0.16
CA ILE A 357 0.21 -4.59 -0.29
C ILE A 357 -0.85 -4.19 -1.33
N LEU A 358 -1.30 -2.93 -1.29
CA LEU A 358 -2.24 -2.37 -2.27
C LEU A 358 -1.72 -2.50 -3.70
N GLN A 359 -0.45 -2.18 -3.96
CA GLN A 359 0.16 -2.31 -5.30
C GLN A 359 0.00 -3.73 -5.84
N LYS A 360 0.31 -4.75 -5.03
CA LYS A 360 0.18 -6.17 -5.40
C LYS A 360 -1.28 -6.56 -5.62
N GLU A 361 -2.15 -6.32 -4.64
CA GLU A 361 -3.56 -6.72 -4.70
C GLU A 361 -4.30 -6.02 -5.85
N HIS A 362 -3.99 -4.74 -6.10
CA HIS A 362 -4.58 -3.98 -7.20
C HIS A 362 -4.07 -4.44 -8.57
N PHE A 363 -2.78 -4.77 -8.68
CA PHE A 363 -2.20 -5.31 -9.91
C PHE A 363 -2.86 -6.64 -10.30
N ASN A 364 -2.99 -7.55 -9.33
CA ASN A 364 -3.67 -8.85 -9.48
C ASN A 364 -5.21 -8.76 -9.43
N ARG A 365 -5.78 -7.55 -9.58
CA ARG A 365 -7.22 -7.29 -9.75
C ARG A 365 -8.14 -7.81 -8.63
N TRP A 366 -7.67 -7.81 -7.38
CA TRP A 366 -8.51 -8.18 -6.25
C TRP A 366 -9.70 -7.21 -6.09
N TYR A 367 -9.47 -5.91 -6.25
CA TYR A 367 -10.50 -4.88 -6.08
C TYR A 367 -10.17 -3.59 -6.85
N SER A 368 -11.16 -2.70 -6.93
CA SER A 368 -10.97 -1.35 -7.47
C SER A 368 -10.30 -0.42 -6.44
N LEU A 369 -9.50 0.54 -6.93
CA LEU A 369 -8.86 1.55 -6.06
C LEU A 369 -9.88 2.37 -5.26
N LYS A 370 -11.05 2.63 -5.86
CA LYS A 370 -12.17 3.34 -5.20
C LYS A 370 -12.67 2.57 -3.99
N ALA A 371 -12.93 1.26 -4.14
CA ALA A 371 -13.40 0.43 -3.04
C ALA A 371 -12.41 0.42 -1.87
N TYR A 372 -11.11 0.27 -2.15
CA TYR A 372 -10.07 0.32 -1.12
C TYR A 372 -10.03 1.66 -0.38
N TYR A 373 -10.00 2.78 -1.12
CA TYR A 373 -9.89 4.10 -0.54
C TYR A 373 -11.09 4.47 0.36
N VAL A 374 -12.30 4.08 -0.05
CA VAL A 374 -13.51 4.24 0.77
C VAL A 374 -13.44 3.36 2.01
N SER A 375 -13.07 2.08 1.86
CA SER A 375 -12.99 1.15 3.00
C SER A 375 -12.00 1.63 4.06
N ILE A 376 -10.77 1.99 3.68
CA ILE A 376 -9.76 2.45 4.66
C ILE A 376 -10.21 3.72 5.39
N THR A 377 -10.84 4.65 4.67
CA THR A 377 -11.38 5.88 5.27
C THR A 377 -12.49 5.55 6.28
N MET A 378 -13.38 4.61 5.98
CA MET A 378 -14.46 4.22 6.90
C MET A 378 -13.96 3.47 8.14
N ILE A 379 -12.90 2.66 8.03
CA ILE A 379 -12.33 1.91 9.16
C ILE A 379 -11.71 2.85 10.20
N ASP A 380 -11.09 3.94 9.76
CA ASP A 380 -10.38 4.85 10.65
C ASP A 380 -11.29 5.81 11.43
N ILE A 381 -12.51 6.07 10.93
CA ILE A 381 -13.46 7.04 11.53
C ILE A 381 -13.79 6.69 12.99
N PRO A 382 -14.24 5.47 13.34
CA PRO A 382 -14.60 5.15 14.72
C PRO A 382 -13.43 5.27 15.71
N VAL A 383 -12.23 4.83 15.31
CA VAL A 383 -11.03 4.91 16.15
C VAL A 383 -10.63 6.37 16.36
N CYS A 384 -10.74 7.20 15.32
CA CYS A 384 -10.44 8.62 15.40
C CYS A 384 -11.42 9.36 16.31
N ILE A 385 -12.73 9.12 16.16
CA ILE A 385 -13.77 9.69 17.02
C ILE A 385 -13.53 9.31 18.48
N PHE A 386 -13.27 8.02 18.75
CA PHE A 386 -13.02 7.54 20.11
C PHE A 386 -11.79 8.19 20.76
N CYS A 387 -10.65 8.21 20.06
CA CYS A 387 -9.42 8.82 20.60
C CYS A 387 -9.55 10.33 20.79
N CYS A 388 -10.20 11.01 19.83
CA CYS A 388 -10.45 12.45 19.92
C CYS A 388 -11.37 12.77 21.10
N LEU A 389 -12.46 12.01 21.27
CA LEU A 389 -13.41 12.20 22.37
C LEU A 389 -12.73 12.00 23.72
N LEU A 390 -11.95 10.92 23.86
CA LEU A 390 -11.20 10.62 25.08
C LEU A 390 -10.27 11.78 25.47
N PHE A 391 -9.47 12.27 24.52
CA PHE A 391 -8.57 13.41 24.75
C PHE A 391 -9.36 14.69 25.11
N SER A 392 -10.40 15.01 24.33
CA SER A 392 -11.22 16.20 24.51
C SER A 392 -11.92 16.22 25.87
N VAL A 393 -12.46 15.11 26.33
CA VAL A 393 -13.13 15.04 27.66
C VAL A 393 -12.15 15.30 28.80
N ILE A 394 -10.96 14.68 28.77
CA ILE A 394 -9.93 14.86 29.81
C ILE A 394 -9.53 16.35 29.89
N ILE A 395 -9.15 16.94 28.75
CA ILE A 395 -8.60 18.30 28.75
C ILE A 395 -9.67 19.36 29.05
N TYR A 396 -10.90 19.17 28.57
CA TYR A 396 -12.00 20.12 28.75
C TYR A 396 -12.41 20.23 30.22
N VAL A 397 -12.45 19.09 30.93
CA VAL A 397 -12.77 19.04 32.35
C VAL A 397 -11.62 19.59 33.20
N MET A 398 -10.37 19.17 32.97
CA MET A 398 -9.23 19.61 33.77
C MET A 398 -8.93 21.10 33.65
N SER A 399 -9.10 21.67 32.45
CA SER A 399 -8.91 23.10 32.23
C SER A 399 -10.09 23.96 32.67
N ASN A 400 -11.19 23.35 33.17
CA ASN A 400 -12.40 24.04 33.62
C ASN A 400 -13.03 24.93 32.53
N GLN A 401 -13.17 24.38 31.32
CA GLN A 401 -13.93 25.04 30.24
C GLN A 401 -15.43 25.07 30.58
N PRO A 402 -16.22 25.97 29.98
CA PRO A 402 -17.65 26.09 30.28
C PRO A 402 -18.39 24.78 29.99
N LEU A 403 -19.02 24.15 30.99
CA LEU A 403 -19.69 22.84 30.90
C LEU A 403 -21.04 22.86 30.14
N GLU A 404 -21.18 23.77 29.17
CA GLU A 404 -22.34 23.84 28.29
C GLU A 404 -22.21 22.81 27.16
N ILE A 405 -23.26 22.01 26.96
CA ILE A 405 -23.30 20.95 25.92
C ILE A 405 -23.04 21.54 24.52
N ILE A 406 -23.59 22.71 24.24
CA ILE A 406 -23.45 23.40 22.94
C ILE A 406 -21.97 23.75 22.70
N ARG A 407 -21.29 24.34 23.68
CA ARG A 407 -19.87 24.73 23.56
C ARG A 407 -18.94 23.53 23.46
N PHE A 408 -19.21 22.48 24.24
CA PHE A 408 -18.47 21.23 24.13
C PHE A 408 -18.65 20.59 22.74
N SER A 409 -19.88 20.57 22.21
CA SER A 409 -20.17 20.04 20.88
C SER A 409 -19.45 20.84 19.78
N MET A 410 -19.44 22.17 19.88
CA MET A 410 -18.69 23.04 18.96
C MET A 410 -17.19 22.75 18.99
N PHE A 411 -16.60 22.70 20.20
CA PHE A 411 -15.19 22.36 20.40
C PHE A 411 -14.85 20.97 19.83
N PHE A 412 -15.65 19.95 20.15
CA PHE A 412 -15.44 18.59 19.68
C PHE A 412 -15.54 18.47 18.16
N THR A 413 -16.47 19.20 17.52
CA THR A 413 -16.63 19.21 16.06
C THR A 413 -15.38 19.75 15.37
N ILE A 414 -14.81 20.86 15.88
CA ILE A 414 -13.56 21.41 15.34
C ILE A 414 -12.40 20.44 15.56
N SER A 415 -12.25 19.86 16.75
CA SER A 415 -11.21 18.84 17.03
C SER A 415 -11.27 17.66 16.06
N LEU A 416 -12.47 17.19 15.76
CA LEU A 416 -12.70 16.08 14.84
C LEU A 416 -12.31 16.47 13.40
N LEU A 417 -12.73 17.65 12.94
CA LEU A 417 -12.40 18.14 11.59
C LEU A 417 -10.88 18.29 11.41
N ILE A 418 -10.18 18.87 12.40
CA ILE A 418 -8.72 18.98 12.39
C ILE A 418 -8.07 17.60 12.29
N CYS A 419 -8.51 16.63 13.09
CA CYS A 419 -8.01 15.25 13.00
C CYS A 419 -8.20 14.64 11.60
N PHE A 420 -9.36 14.87 10.96
CA PHE A 420 -9.63 14.33 9.62
C PHE A 420 -8.82 15.03 8.52
N VAL A 421 -8.62 16.35 8.60
CA VAL A 421 -7.76 17.08 7.67
C VAL A 421 -6.31 16.60 7.83
N ALA A 422 -5.81 16.52 9.06
CA ALA A 422 -4.45 16.04 9.35
C ALA A 422 -4.22 14.59 8.88
N GLN A 423 -5.20 13.70 9.06
CA GLN A 423 -5.15 12.35 8.48
C GLN A 423 -5.05 12.38 6.95
N SER A 424 -5.74 13.30 6.28
CA SER A 424 -5.71 13.44 4.81
C SER A 424 -4.32 13.87 4.31
N PHE A 425 -3.67 14.80 5.01
CA PHE A 425 -2.26 15.13 4.77
C PHE A 425 -1.33 13.95 5.01
N GLY A 426 -1.56 13.18 6.08
CA GLY A 426 -0.79 11.97 6.36
C GLY A 426 -0.91 10.92 5.26
N LEU A 427 -2.12 10.68 4.72
CA LEU A 427 -2.36 9.78 3.59
C LEU A 427 -1.65 10.27 2.33
N MET A 428 -1.68 11.58 2.07
CA MET A 428 -1.02 12.19 0.93
C MET A 428 0.50 11.99 0.97
N ILE A 429 1.13 12.28 2.10
CA ILE A 429 2.58 12.11 2.29
C ILE A 429 2.94 10.62 2.23
N GLY A 430 2.19 9.77 2.94
CA GLY A 430 2.43 8.33 2.98
C GLY A 430 2.21 7.62 1.63
N ALA A 431 1.41 8.17 0.72
CA ALA A 431 1.22 7.62 -0.62
C ALA A 431 2.44 7.83 -1.53
N VAL A 432 3.15 8.95 -1.34
CA VAL A 432 4.26 9.36 -2.22
C VAL A 432 5.60 8.89 -1.69
N PHE A 433 5.82 9.08 -0.38
CA PHE A 433 7.12 8.93 0.28
C PHE A 433 7.20 7.65 1.13
N ASN A 434 8.44 7.14 1.27
CA ASN A 434 8.74 6.09 2.24
C ASN A 434 8.66 6.63 3.67
N VAL A 435 8.56 5.74 4.65
CA VAL A 435 8.39 6.08 6.07
C VAL A 435 9.42 7.12 6.55
N VAL A 436 10.71 6.93 6.26
CA VAL A 436 11.80 7.83 6.70
C VAL A 436 11.66 9.25 6.12
N ASN A 437 11.39 9.36 4.82
CA ASN A 437 11.24 10.66 4.17
C ASN A 437 9.92 11.33 4.59
N GLY A 438 8.87 10.55 4.79
CA GLY A 438 7.57 11.03 5.26
C GLY A 438 7.63 11.59 6.68
N THR A 439 8.32 10.92 7.60
CA THR A 439 8.46 11.38 8.99
C THR A 439 9.25 12.68 9.11
N PHE A 440 10.18 12.94 8.19
CA PHE A 440 10.84 14.24 8.07
C PHE A 440 9.92 15.30 7.47
N LEU A 441 9.28 14.99 6.35
CA LEU A 441 8.47 15.96 5.60
C LEU A 441 7.21 16.42 6.35
N GLY A 442 6.56 15.53 7.09
CA GLY A 442 5.32 15.84 7.83
C GLY A 442 5.47 17.05 8.77
N PRO A 443 6.38 17.00 9.76
CA PRO A 443 6.69 18.13 10.63
C PRO A 443 7.14 19.37 9.86
N THR A 444 8.01 19.23 8.85
CA THR A 444 8.48 20.38 8.04
C THR A 444 7.33 21.12 7.35
N ILE A 445 6.34 20.41 6.80
CA ILE A 445 5.14 21.03 6.20
C ILE A 445 4.23 21.64 7.27
N SER A 446 4.19 21.07 8.47
CA SER A 446 3.32 21.56 9.55
C SER A 446 3.77 22.92 10.11
N VAL A 447 5.07 23.23 10.12
CA VAL A 447 5.61 24.48 10.70
C VAL A 447 5.10 25.74 9.98
N PRO A 448 5.13 25.87 8.63
CA PRO A 448 4.52 27.00 7.95
C PRO A 448 3.02 27.11 8.20
N ILE A 449 2.30 25.99 8.21
CA ILE A 449 0.84 25.97 8.48
C ILE A 449 0.56 26.50 9.89
N MET A 450 1.38 26.11 10.87
CA MET A 450 1.33 26.58 12.25
C MET A 450 1.61 28.09 12.35
N MET A 451 2.60 28.59 11.61
CA MET A 451 2.95 30.01 11.62
C MET A 451 1.79 30.91 11.15
N PHE A 452 1.04 30.46 10.13
CA PHE A 452 -0.12 31.18 9.59
C PHE A 452 -1.42 30.95 10.37
N ALA A 453 -1.39 30.23 11.49
CA ALA A 453 -2.58 29.95 12.30
C ALA A 453 -3.05 31.15 13.16
N GLY A 454 -2.24 32.19 13.33
CA GLY A 454 -2.57 33.38 14.14
C GLY A 454 -2.11 33.32 15.61
N PHE A 455 -1.34 32.30 15.99
CA PHE A 455 -0.80 32.15 17.35
C PHE A 455 0.53 32.87 17.58
N GLY A 456 1.47 32.80 16.63
CA GLY A 456 2.79 33.43 16.76
C GLY A 456 2.82 34.89 16.27
N VAL A 457 2.14 35.17 15.17
CA VAL A 457 1.96 36.52 14.61
C VAL A 457 0.47 36.79 14.54
N THR A 458 0.01 37.91 15.10
CA THR A 458 -1.41 38.27 15.04
C THR A 458 -1.82 38.53 13.59
N LEU A 459 -3.09 38.23 13.27
CA LEU A 459 -3.58 38.37 11.88
C LEU A 459 -3.58 39.82 11.38
N LYS A 460 -3.53 40.81 12.28
CA LYS A 460 -3.45 42.24 11.94
C LYS A 460 -2.06 42.67 11.52
N ASP A 461 -1.04 42.12 12.17
CA ASP A 461 0.36 42.49 11.97
C ASP A 461 0.97 41.81 10.74
N LEU A 462 0.24 40.88 10.12
CA LEU A 462 0.66 40.20 8.90
C LEU A 462 0.69 41.16 7.70
N PRO A 463 1.84 41.31 7.03
CA PRO A 463 1.95 42.17 5.87
C PRO A 463 1.09 41.63 4.72
N SER A 464 0.56 42.54 3.89
CA SER A 464 -0.42 42.23 2.84
C SER A 464 0.00 41.10 1.91
N TYR A 465 1.29 40.99 1.58
CA TYR A 465 1.83 39.97 0.70
C TYR A 465 1.88 38.55 1.31
N LEU A 466 1.77 38.39 2.64
CA LEU A 466 1.72 37.09 3.32
C LEU A 466 0.30 36.68 3.75
N LYS A 467 -0.70 37.56 3.61
CA LYS A 467 -2.07 37.29 4.04
C LYS A 467 -2.71 36.09 3.35
N TRP A 468 -2.30 35.73 2.14
CA TRP A 468 -2.84 34.54 1.44
C TRP A 468 -2.55 33.23 2.22
N GLY A 469 -1.44 33.15 2.96
CA GLY A 469 -1.05 31.95 3.71
C GLY A 469 -2.02 31.62 4.85
N THR A 470 -2.70 32.64 5.41
CA THR A 470 -3.70 32.46 6.47
C THR A 470 -4.96 31.75 5.95
N TYR A 471 -5.32 31.95 4.67
CA TYR A 471 -6.46 31.26 4.06
C TYR A 471 -6.19 29.78 3.77
N ILE A 472 -4.92 29.40 3.60
CA ILE A 472 -4.51 28.00 3.36
C ILE A 472 -4.37 27.23 4.66
N SER A 473 -3.98 27.90 5.76
CA SER A 473 -3.81 27.24 7.05
C SER A 473 -5.14 26.78 7.63
N TYR A 474 -5.38 25.47 7.62
CA TYR A 474 -6.52 24.87 8.31
C TYR A 474 -6.43 25.02 9.84
N LEU A 475 -5.22 25.22 10.37
CA LEU A 475 -5.01 25.50 11.78
C LEU A 475 -5.54 26.87 12.20
N ARG A 476 -5.59 27.86 11.28
CA ARG A 476 -6.24 29.15 11.53
C ARG A 476 -7.73 28.97 11.83
N TYR A 477 -8.45 28.33 10.92
CA TYR A 477 -9.89 28.07 11.09
C TYR A 477 -10.17 27.18 12.30
N GLY A 478 -9.26 26.25 12.64
CA GLY A 478 -9.36 25.47 13.86
C GLY A 478 -9.20 26.31 15.12
N LEU A 479 -8.23 27.23 15.15
CA LEU A 479 -8.00 28.12 16.30
C LEU A 479 -9.14 29.13 16.45
N GLU A 480 -9.59 29.74 15.35
CA GLU A 480 -10.75 30.63 15.30
C GLU A 480 -12.02 29.92 15.77
N GLY A 481 -12.24 28.67 15.33
CA GLY A 481 -13.35 27.83 15.77
C GLY A 481 -13.30 27.47 17.26
N TYR A 482 -12.13 27.17 17.82
CA TYR A 482 -11.97 26.94 19.27
C TYR A 482 -12.22 28.20 20.09
N VAL A 483 -11.68 29.33 19.65
CA VAL A 483 -11.87 30.63 20.31
C VAL A 483 -13.35 31.04 20.23
N GLY A 484 -14.01 30.86 19.09
CA GLY A 484 -15.44 31.10 18.92
C GLY A 484 -16.31 30.21 19.82
N ALA A 485 -15.99 28.91 19.93
CA ALA A 485 -16.72 27.99 20.80
C ALA A 485 -16.61 28.36 22.29
N ILE A 486 -15.41 28.76 22.75
CA ILE A 486 -15.11 28.96 24.17
C ILE A 486 -15.35 30.41 24.62
N TYR A 487 -15.09 31.41 23.78
CA TYR A 487 -15.18 32.83 24.13
C TYR A 487 -16.26 33.59 23.35
N GLY A 488 -16.77 33.04 22.24
CA GLY A 488 -17.86 33.62 21.46
C GLY A 488 -19.25 33.38 22.07
N TYR A 489 -20.29 33.73 21.30
CA TYR A 489 -21.70 33.57 21.68
C TYR A 489 -22.05 34.14 23.06
N ASN A 490 -21.72 35.41 23.30
CA ASN A 490 -22.05 36.16 24.53
C ASN A 490 -21.74 35.41 25.84
N ARG A 491 -20.52 34.87 25.97
CA ARG A 491 -20.06 34.28 27.23
C ARG A 491 -20.08 35.30 28.37
N THR A 492 -20.55 34.87 29.54
CA THR A 492 -20.59 35.69 30.75
C THR A 492 -19.19 36.12 31.19
N THR A 493 -19.11 37.22 31.93
CA THR A 493 -17.83 37.73 32.44
C THR A 493 -17.16 36.71 33.35
N LEU A 494 -15.86 36.50 33.15
CA LEU A 494 -15.09 35.53 33.92
C LEU A 494 -14.86 36.03 35.35
N PRO A 495 -14.92 35.16 36.37
CA PRO A 495 -14.46 35.52 37.70
C PRO A 495 -12.95 35.80 37.65
N CYS A 496 -12.51 36.81 38.40
CA CYS A 496 -11.10 37.16 38.49
C CYS A 496 -10.75 37.58 39.92
N ASN A 497 -9.66 37.02 40.44
CA ASN A 497 -9.20 37.27 41.81
C ASN A 497 -8.24 38.48 41.91
N GLN A 498 -7.77 39.03 40.79
CA GLN A 498 -6.89 40.19 40.78
C GLN A 498 -7.69 41.50 40.71
N ILE A 499 -7.09 42.59 41.22
CA ILE A 499 -7.68 43.93 41.28
C ILE A 499 -8.07 44.43 39.87
N TYR A 500 -7.30 44.06 38.84
CA TYR A 500 -7.58 44.41 37.46
C TYR A 500 -7.34 43.21 36.53
N CYS A 501 -8.32 42.90 35.69
CA CYS A 501 -8.23 41.82 34.70
C CYS A 501 -8.77 42.32 33.37
N HIS A 502 -7.86 42.61 32.43
CA HIS A 502 -8.19 43.16 31.11
C HIS A 502 -9.14 42.24 30.33
N TYR A 503 -8.89 40.93 30.39
CA TYR A 503 -9.64 39.90 29.66
C TYR A 503 -10.85 39.34 30.43
N LYS A 504 -11.30 40.04 31.48
CA LYS A 504 -12.52 39.66 32.22
C LYS A 504 -13.75 39.58 31.30
N VAL A 505 -13.79 40.45 30.29
CA VAL A 505 -14.81 40.46 29.24
C VAL A 505 -14.22 39.76 28.00
N PRO A 506 -14.80 38.62 27.55
CA PRO A 506 -14.29 37.87 26.40
C PRO A 506 -14.16 38.67 25.09
N SER A 507 -14.98 39.71 24.90
CA SER A 507 -14.91 40.57 23.71
C SER A 507 -13.59 41.34 23.58
N MET A 508 -12.91 41.63 24.70
CA MET A 508 -11.60 42.29 24.68
C MET A 508 -10.53 41.38 24.07
N LEU A 509 -10.53 40.09 24.45
CA LEU A 509 -9.62 39.09 23.88
C LEU A 509 -9.85 38.92 22.38
N LEU A 510 -11.11 38.77 21.96
CA LEU A 510 -11.49 38.61 20.56
C LEU A 510 -11.01 39.80 19.71
N ARG A 511 -11.15 41.02 20.25
CA ARG A 511 -10.68 42.23 19.58
C ARG A 511 -9.16 42.26 19.46
N GLU A 512 -8.42 41.81 20.47
CA GLU A 512 -6.96 41.80 20.45
C GLU A 512 -6.41 40.80 19.43
N ILE A 513 -6.89 39.56 19.46
CA ILE A 513 -6.47 38.47 18.56
C ILE A 513 -6.97 38.67 17.12
N ALA A 514 -7.86 39.65 16.90
CA ALA A 514 -8.44 39.98 15.60
C ALA A 514 -9.34 38.87 15.02
N MET A 515 -10.00 38.11 15.90
CA MET A 515 -10.93 37.05 15.53
C MET A 515 -12.35 37.45 15.95
N SER A 516 -13.33 37.23 15.07
CA SER A 516 -14.74 37.47 15.39
C SER A 516 -15.38 36.23 16.00
N GLY A 517 -15.99 36.38 17.18
CA GLY A 517 -16.59 35.26 17.93
C GLY A 517 -17.80 34.58 17.28
N ASP A 518 -18.31 35.10 16.16
CA ASP A 518 -19.56 34.65 15.53
C ASP A 518 -19.35 33.89 14.21
N GLN A 519 -18.11 33.61 13.82
CA GLN A 519 -17.77 32.97 12.53
C GLN A 519 -17.65 31.44 12.56
N PHE A 520 -18.01 30.80 13.68
CA PHE A 520 -17.85 29.35 13.87
C PHE A 520 -18.35 28.48 12.70
N TRP A 521 -19.52 28.77 12.14
CA TRP A 521 -20.06 27.99 11.02
C TRP A 521 -19.26 28.19 9.72
N ASN A 522 -18.69 29.37 9.50
CA ASN A 522 -17.81 29.61 8.37
C ASN A 522 -16.52 28.80 8.50
N ASP A 523 -15.99 28.66 9.72
CA ASP A 523 -14.81 27.82 9.99
C ASP A 523 -15.11 26.34 9.74
N VAL A 524 -16.27 25.85 10.19
CA VAL A 524 -16.72 24.48 9.92
C VAL A 524 -16.84 24.22 8.42
N ILE A 525 -17.43 25.15 7.66
CA ILE A 525 -17.54 25.05 6.20
C ILE A 525 -16.15 25.05 5.57
N ALA A 526 -15.26 25.98 5.95
CA ALA A 526 -13.90 26.07 5.42
C ALA A 526 -13.09 24.78 5.69
N LEU A 527 -13.12 24.27 6.92
CA LEU A 527 -12.47 23.00 7.29
C LEU A 527 -13.04 21.81 6.52
N SER A 528 -14.37 21.77 6.30
CA SER A 528 -15.03 20.72 5.53
C SER A 528 -14.64 20.77 4.05
N VAL A 529 -14.52 21.96 3.46
CA VAL A 529 -14.04 22.15 2.08
C VAL A 529 -12.57 21.72 1.96
N ILE A 530 -11.72 22.15 2.89
CA ILE A 530 -10.31 21.73 2.93
C ILE A 530 -10.20 20.20 3.08
N LEU A 531 -11.04 19.58 3.90
CA LEU A 531 -11.11 18.12 4.04
C LEU A 531 -11.44 17.43 2.71
N LEU A 532 -12.47 17.91 2.00
CA LEU A 532 -12.85 17.33 0.71
C LEU A 532 -11.75 17.49 -0.34
N ILE A 533 -11.12 18.67 -0.43
CA ILE A 533 -10.02 18.94 -1.35
C ILE A 533 -8.83 18.01 -1.03
N THR A 534 -8.39 17.97 0.23
CA THR A 534 -7.24 17.15 0.65
C THR A 534 -7.49 15.66 0.47
N ARG A 535 -8.73 15.17 0.70
CA ARG A 535 -9.12 13.78 0.39
C ARG A 535 -9.10 13.48 -1.11
N CYS A 536 -9.62 14.39 -1.93
CA CYS A 536 -9.57 14.24 -3.39
C CYS A 536 -8.11 14.20 -3.88
N CYS A 537 -7.26 15.12 -3.41
CA CYS A 537 -5.83 15.14 -3.72
C CYS A 537 -5.13 13.84 -3.29
N ALA A 538 -5.40 13.33 -2.09
CA ALA A 538 -4.84 12.06 -1.61
C ALA A 538 -5.24 10.88 -2.53
N TYR A 539 -6.49 10.83 -2.99
CA TYR A 539 -6.94 9.82 -3.94
C TYR A 539 -6.25 9.94 -5.31
N LEU A 540 -6.10 11.17 -5.83
CA LEU A 540 -5.43 11.43 -7.10
C LEU A 540 -3.95 11.07 -7.04
N LEU A 541 -3.25 11.39 -5.95
CA LEU A 541 -1.85 11.03 -5.74
C LEU A 541 -1.66 9.53 -5.59
N LEU A 542 -2.56 8.85 -4.89
CA LEU A 542 -2.56 7.38 -4.81
C LEU A 542 -2.72 6.75 -6.20
N ARG A 543 -3.65 7.26 -7.01
CA ARG A 543 -3.87 6.82 -8.39
C ARG A 543 -2.64 7.09 -9.27
N TRP A 544 -2.06 8.28 -9.16
CA TRP A 544 -0.86 8.67 -9.88
C TRP A 544 0.32 7.75 -9.52
N LYS A 545 0.56 7.49 -8.23
CA LYS A 545 1.62 6.59 -7.78
C LYS A 545 1.46 5.18 -8.36
N LEU A 546 0.25 4.62 -8.37
CA LEU A 546 -0.02 3.30 -8.96
C LEU A 546 0.17 3.26 -10.49
N MET A 547 0.01 4.39 -11.17
CA MET A 547 0.28 4.51 -12.60
C MET A 547 1.78 4.72 -12.87
N ALA A 548 2.46 5.53 -12.07
CA ALA A 548 3.90 5.79 -12.19
C ALA A 548 4.76 4.56 -11.92
N THR A 549 4.27 3.59 -11.15
CA THR A 549 4.93 2.30 -10.94
C THR A 549 4.80 1.32 -12.12
N ARG A 550 4.09 1.67 -13.20
CA ARG A 550 3.89 0.86 -14.42
C ARG A 550 4.64 1.45 -15.62
#